data_AF-K7N2J7-F1
#
_entry.id   AF-K7N2J7-F1
#
_cell.length_a   1.000
_cell.length_b   1.000
_cell.length_c   1.000
_cell.angle_alpha   90.00
_cell.angle_beta   90.00
_cell.angle_gamma   90.00
#
_symmetry.space_group_name_H-M   'P 1'
#
loop_
_entity.id
_entity.type
_entity.pdbx_description
1 polymer ?
#
loop_
_entity_poly.entity_id
_entity_poly.type
_entity_poly.pdbx_seq_one_letter_code
_entity_poly.pdbx_strand_id
1 'polypeptide(L)'
;MFQFHFFGLSPVLSLFQSKWKLIHLTRYITGDGEGGIEMTESMQLIREFCDRFISSEKVTRTRILDYLTKPSFFEDFGFVEKIKMSDRVKTGDELFLVGYPYFNVNVSRLLLPCISEMLVVEELYKEAVLNTERKLIIFNGELDRIRSGYYPSFFYPKLAALTKSFLPMMETVYYIHNFKGRNGGTLFRCYPGLWKVLRRVGNRKYVCLHQQNSMPSLKEVALEILPSA
;
A
#
# COMPACT_ATOMS: atom_id res chain seq x y z
N MET A 1 -2.72 -10.90 -18.45
CA MET A 1 -2.77 -11.30 -17.03
C MET A 1 -1.32 -11.54 -16.59
N PHE A 2 -0.74 -10.66 -15.78
CA PHE A 2 0.56 -10.94 -15.15
C PHE A 2 0.31 -12.01 -14.08
N GLN A 3 0.90 -13.19 -14.26
CA GLN A 3 0.88 -14.22 -13.24
C GLN A 3 1.92 -13.83 -12.19
N PHE A 4 1.53 -13.81 -10.91
CA PHE A 4 2.43 -13.46 -9.81
C PHE A 4 3.55 -14.47 -9.72
N HIS A 5 4.74 -14.01 -10.08
CA HIS A 5 5.96 -14.73 -9.91
C HIS A 5 6.84 -13.82 -9.06
N PHE A 6 6.79 -14.01 -7.73
CA PHE A 6 7.69 -13.39 -6.74
C PHE A 6 9.16 -13.82 -6.91
N PHE A 7 9.58 -14.15 -8.13
CA PHE A 7 10.92 -14.58 -8.52
C PHE A 7 12.00 -13.49 -8.29
N GLY A 8 11.63 -12.32 -7.75
CA GLY A 8 12.55 -11.24 -7.40
C GLY A 8 12.44 -10.70 -5.98
N LEU A 9 11.58 -11.25 -5.10
CA LEU A 9 11.46 -10.73 -3.72
C LEU A 9 12.42 -11.39 -2.72
N SER A 10 13.21 -12.40 -3.11
CA SER A 10 14.21 -12.99 -2.21
C SER A 10 15.22 -11.94 -1.68
N PRO A 11 15.81 -11.05 -2.53
CA PRO A 11 16.65 -9.94 -2.05
C PRO A 11 15.90 -8.91 -1.22
N VAL A 12 14.59 -8.76 -1.43
CA VAL A 12 13.75 -7.83 -0.68
C VAL A 12 13.72 -8.19 0.81
N LEU A 13 13.68 -9.49 1.13
CA LEU A 13 13.52 -9.92 2.52
C LEU A 13 14.81 -9.87 3.31
N SER A 14 15.96 -10.13 2.68
CA SER A 14 17.25 -9.91 3.34
C SER A 14 17.46 -8.43 3.70
N LEU A 15 16.97 -7.53 2.84
CA LEU A 15 17.00 -6.08 3.09
C LEU A 15 15.90 -5.61 4.05
N PHE A 16 14.73 -6.25 4.04
CA PHE A 16 13.68 -6.03 5.04
C PHE A 16 14.17 -6.39 6.44
N GLN A 17 15.01 -7.42 6.56
CA GLN A 17 15.52 -7.84 7.86
C GLN A 17 16.41 -6.78 8.52
N SER A 18 17.21 -6.05 7.75
CA SER A 18 18.24 -5.14 8.29
C SER A 18 17.92 -3.65 8.23
N LYS A 19 17.09 -3.17 7.28
CA LYS A 19 17.04 -1.73 6.97
C LYS A 19 15.70 -1.04 7.21
N TRP A 20 14.57 -1.73 7.00
CA TRP A 20 13.27 -1.06 6.92
C TRP A 20 12.26 -1.63 7.92
N LYS A 21 11.61 -0.75 8.69
CA LYS A 21 10.48 -1.11 9.56
C LYS A 21 9.12 -0.99 8.87
N LEU A 22 9.04 -0.24 7.76
CA LEU A 22 7.80 0.11 7.09
C LEU A 22 7.93 -0.10 5.58
N ILE A 23 7.20 -1.08 5.04
CA ILE A 23 7.20 -1.43 3.61
C ILE A 23 5.81 -1.23 3.01
N HIS A 24 5.78 -0.74 1.77
CA HIS A 24 4.60 -0.72 0.93
C HIS A 24 4.78 -1.62 -0.30
N LEU A 25 3.81 -2.50 -0.53
CA LEU A 25 3.67 -3.34 -1.71
C LEU A 25 2.38 -2.97 -2.42
N THR A 26 2.46 -2.61 -3.70
CA THR A 26 1.29 -2.15 -4.46
C THR A 26 1.17 -2.86 -5.79
N ARG A 27 -0.03 -3.32 -6.06
CA ARG A 27 -0.55 -3.57 -7.39
C ARG A 27 -1.74 -2.65 -7.58
N TYR A 28 -1.61 -1.63 -8.41
CA TYR A 28 -2.74 -0.80 -8.77
C TYR A 28 -3.63 -1.57 -9.74
N ILE A 29 -4.80 -1.96 -9.24
CA ILE A 29 -5.95 -2.35 -10.06
C ILE A 29 -6.68 -1.05 -10.33
N THR A 30 -7.02 -0.78 -11.59
CA THR A 30 -7.76 0.44 -11.90
C THR A 30 -9.17 0.28 -11.33
N GLY A 31 -9.46 0.94 -10.21
CA GLY A 31 -10.77 0.95 -9.59
C GLY A 31 -11.82 1.55 -10.52
N ASP A 32 -12.53 0.68 -11.23
CA ASP A 32 -13.76 1.00 -11.95
C ASP A 32 -15.02 0.74 -11.10
N GLY A 33 -14.85 0.48 -9.79
CA GLY A 33 -15.94 0.56 -8.81
C GLY A 33 -16.08 -0.62 -7.84
N GLU A 34 -15.22 -1.63 -7.88
CA GLU A 34 -15.38 -2.81 -7.02
C GLU A 34 -14.25 -2.98 -6.00
N GLY A 35 -14.34 -2.27 -4.88
CA GLY A 35 -13.40 -2.43 -3.74
C GLY A 35 -13.29 -3.88 -3.24
N GLY A 36 -14.29 -4.73 -3.50
CA GLY A 36 -14.26 -6.17 -3.20
C GLY A 36 -13.25 -6.98 -4.02
N ILE A 37 -13.08 -6.66 -5.32
CA ILE A 37 -12.09 -7.32 -6.17
C ILE A 37 -10.68 -6.97 -5.70
N GLU A 38 -10.44 -5.69 -5.43
CA GLU A 38 -9.11 -5.19 -5.05
C GLU A 38 -8.68 -5.74 -3.69
N MET A 39 -9.59 -5.81 -2.74
CA MET A 39 -9.36 -6.46 -1.46
C MET A 39 -9.08 -7.96 -1.62
N THR A 40 -9.81 -8.66 -2.48
CA THR A 40 -9.58 -10.09 -2.75
C THR A 40 -8.18 -10.33 -3.33
N GLU A 41 -7.76 -9.54 -4.31
CA GLU A 41 -6.40 -9.61 -4.84
C GLU A 41 -5.35 -9.25 -3.78
N SER A 42 -5.60 -8.24 -2.94
CA SER A 42 -4.71 -7.88 -1.83
C SER A 42 -4.52 -9.04 -0.85
N MET A 43 -5.60 -9.75 -0.52
CA MET A 43 -5.55 -10.92 0.35
C MET A 43 -4.79 -12.07 -0.30
N GLN A 44 -4.93 -12.28 -1.62
CA GLN A 44 -4.12 -13.26 -2.34
C GLN A 44 -2.63 -12.90 -2.30
N LEU A 45 -2.28 -11.61 -2.48
CA LEU A 45 -0.89 -11.15 -2.37
C LEU A 45 -0.31 -11.38 -0.98
N ILE A 46 -1.10 -11.11 0.06
CA ILE A 46 -0.71 -11.38 1.45
C ILE A 46 -0.49 -12.88 1.63
N ARG A 47 -1.41 -13.73 1.16
CA ARG A 47 -1.29 -15.20 1.27
C ARG A 47 -0.03 -15.70 0.58
N GLU A 48 0.18 -15.33 -0.68
CA GLU A 48 1.36 -15.73 -1.42
C GLU A 48 2.66 -15.17 -0.80
N PHE A 49 2.62 -13.98 -0.21
CA PHE A 49 3.75 -13.44 0.55
C PHE A 49 4.03 -14.29 1.79
N CYS A 50 3.00 -14.59 2.59
CA CYS A 50 3.11 -15.43 3.78
C CYS A 50 3.68 -16.81 3.42
N ASP A 51 3.10 -17.47 2.41
CA ASP A 51 3.47 -18.84 2.01
C ASP A 51 4.92 -18.93 1.52
N ARG A 52 5.42 -17.88 0.86
CA ARG A 52 6.77 -17.88 0.29
C ARG A 52 7.84 -17.38 1.26
N PHE A 53 7.47 -16.53 2.21
CA PHE A 53 8.47 -15.69 2.90
C PHE A 53 8.39 -15.68 4.42
N ILE A 54 7.27 -16.12 4.99
CA ILE A 54 7.12 -16.23 6.43
C ILE A 54 7.40 -17.68 6.79
N SER A 55 8.53 -17.93 7.47
CA SER A 55 8.81 -19.25 8.02
C SER A 55 7.68 -19.67 8.96
N SER A 56 7.38 -20.96 9.01
CA SER A 56 6.33 -21.53 9.88
C SER A 56 6.44 -21.03 11.34
N GLU A 57 7.67 -20.89 11.84
CA GLU A 57 7.96 -20.35 13.17
C GLU A 57 7.46 -18.90 13.36
N LYS A 58 7.62 -18.05 12.33
CA LYS A 58 7.23 -16.64 12.36
C LYS A 58 5.74 -16.41 12.10
N VAL A 59 5.01 -17.40 11.60
CA VAL A 59 3.56 -17.29 11.36
C VAL A 59 2.84 -16.93 12.65
N THR A 60 3.20 -17.55 13.78
CA THR A 60 2.59 -17.27 15.09
C THR A 60 2.83 -15.85 15.60
N ARG A 61 3.90 -15.20 15.10
CA ARG A 61 4.31 -13.83 15.41
C ARG A 61 3.91 -12.83 14.33
N THR A 62 3.18 -13.29 13.31
CA THR A 62 2.67 -12.46 12.22
C THR A 62 1.19 -12.17 12.46
N ARG A 63 0.83 -10.89 12.51
CA ARG A 63 -0.54 -10.43 12.66
C ARG A 63 -1.02 -9.86 11.34
N ILE A 64 -1.94 -10.56 10.69
CA ILE A 64 -2.69 -10.02 9.56
C ILE A 64 -3.82 -9.16 10.15
N LEU A 65 -3.89 -7.92 9.72
CA LEU A 65 -4.90 -6.95 10.11
C LEU A 65 -5.76 -6.67 8.88
N ASP A 66 -6.87 -7.40 8.81
CA ASP A 66 -7.95 -7.21 7.88
C ASP A 66 -9.02 -6.29 8.49
N TYR A 67 -9.65 -5.45 7.66
CA TYR A 67 -10.69 -4.50 8.05
C TYR A 67 -10.32 -3.67 9.28
N LEU A 68 -9.64 -2.54 9.05
CA LEU A 68 -9.19 -1.68 10.15
C LEU A 68 -10.38 -1.06 10.89
N THR A 69 -11.53 -0.98 10.21
CA THR A 69 -12.84 -0.67 10.77
C THR A 69 -13.80 -1.82 10.48
N LYS A 70 -14.49 -2.36 11.50
CA LYS A 70 -15.62 -3.28 11.25
C LYS A 70 -16.81 -2.43 10.84
N PRO A 71 -17.51 -2.65 9.73
CA PRO A 71 -18.79 -1.98 9.51
C PRO A 71 -19.76 -2.43 10.60
N SER A 72 -20.14 -1.53 11.51
CA SER A 72 -21.23 -1.78 12.45
C SER A 72 -22.47 -0.98 12.05
N PHE A 73 -23.65 -1.59 12.13
CA PHE A 73 -24.93 -0.94 11.78
C PHE A 73 -25.20 0.35 12.59
N PHE A 74 -24.52 0.52 13.72
CA PHE A 74 -24.58 1.72 14.56
C PHE A 74 -23.51 2.79 14.21
N GLU A 75 -22.47 2.44 13.42
CA GLU A 75 -21.47 3.42 12.93
C GLU A 75 -22.09 4.44 11.98
N ASP A 76 -23.08 4.04 11.18
CA ASP A 76 -23.84 4.96 10.31
C ASP A 76 -24.66 6.00 11.11
N PHE A 77 -24.88 5.76 12.41
CA PHE A 77 -25.57 6.67 13.34
C PHE A 77 -24.61 7.41 14.30
N GLY A 78 -23.30 7.26 14.14
CA GLY A 78 -22.30 8.04 14.88
C GLY A 78 -21.94 7.52 16.28
N PHE A 79 -22.39 6.33 16.67
CA PHE A 79 -21.94 5.66 17.89
C PHE A 79 -20.79 4.70 17.57
N VAL A 80 -19.55 5.20 17.65
CA VAL A 80 -18.35 4.39 17.38
C VAL A 80 -17.65 4.04 18.69
N GLU A 81 -17.69 2.77 19.08
CA GLU A 81 -16.70 2.24 20.02
C GLU A 81 -15.41 2.00 19.23
N LYS A 82 -14.50 2.99 19.27
CA LYS A 82 -13.26 2.95 18.50
C LYS A 82 -12.32 1.91 19.11
N ILE A 83 -12.39 0.66 18.65
CA ILE A 83 -11.39 -0.36 18.97
C ILE A 83 -10.05 0.14 18.42
N LYS A 84 -9.06 0.38 19.28
CA LYS A 84 -7.73 0.75 18.80
C LYS A 84 -7.08 -0.46 18.19
N MET A 85 -6.35 -0.25 17.10
CA MET A 85 -5.69 -1.37 16.44
C MET A 85 -4.56 -1.97 17.29
N SER A 86 -3.98 -1.16 18.18
CA SER A 86 -3.03 -1.60 19.20
C SER A 86 -3.62 -2.60 20.20
N ASP A 87 -4.93 -2.56 20.47
CA ASP A 87 -5.60 -3.54 21.35
C ASP A 87 -5.60 -4.94 20.73
N ARG A 88 -5.41 -5.06 19.41
CA ARG A 88 -5.29 -6.35 18.71
C ARG A 88 -3.85 -6.89 18.68
N VAL A 89 -2.88 -6.12 19.14
CA VAL A 89 -1.45 -6.49 19.12
C VAL A 89 -1.12 -7.36 20.32
N LYS A 90 -0.53 -8.53 20.08
CA LYS A 90 -0.02 -9.41 21.13
C LYS A 90 1.44 -9.07 21.46
N THR A 91 1.86 -9.32 22.69
CA THR A 91 3.24 -9.07 23.14
C THR A 91 4.29 -9.73 22.24
N GLY A 92 4.01 -10.95 21.76
CA GLY A 92 4.91 -11.71 20.87
C GLY A 92 4.77 -11.43 19.38
N ASP A 93 3.93 -10.50 18.95
CA ASP A 93 3.83 -10.15 17.53
C ASP A 93 5.12 -9.42 17.08
N GLU A 94 5.66 -9.79 15.93
CA GLU A 94 6.89 -9.23 15.34
C GLU A 94 6.63 -8.57 13.97
N LEU A 95 5.59 -9.01 13.27
CA LEU A 95 5.28 -8.56 11.91
C LEU A 95 3.78 -8.26 11.78
N PHE A 96 3.45 -7.06 11.35
CA PHE A 96 2.10 -6.62 11.05
C PHE A 96 1.92 -6.54 9.53
N LEU A 97 0.91 -7.23 9.01
CA LEU A 97 0.52 -7.17 7.60
C LEU A 97 -0.84 -6.47 7.53
N VAL A 98 -0.87 -5.28 6.94
CA VAL A 98 -2.10 -4.52 6.70
C VAL A 98 -2.46 -4.64 5.24
N GLY A 99 -3.60 -5.26 4.96
CA GLY A 99 -4.14 -5.38 3.61
C GLY A 99 -5.15 -4.30 3.32
N TYR A 100 -4.92 -3.56 2.24
CA TYR A 100 -5.86 -2.61 1.64
C TYR A 100 -6.44 -1.60 2.63
N PRO A 101 -5.60 -0.74 3.28
CA PRO A 101 -6.12 0.35 4.09
C PRO A 101 -6.79 1.39 3.18
N TYR A 102 -8.09 1.22 2.96
CA TYR A 102 -8.91 1.96 2.03
C TYR A 102 -9.28 3.35 2.55
N PHE A 103 -9.47 4.27 1.61
CA PHE A 103 -10.01 5.59 1.90
C PHE A 103 -11.51 5.60 1.72
N ASN A 104 -12.25 5.21 2.77
CA ASN A 104 -13.66 5.53 2.79
C ASN A 104 -13.86 6.98 3.29
N VAL A 105 -14.01 7.92 2.36
CA VAL A 105 -14.51 9.26 2.68
C VAL A 105 -16.04 9.23 2.76
N ASN A 106 -16.58 8.44 3.69
CA ASN A 106 -18.01 8.54 3.98
C ASN A 106 -18.27 9.90 4.61
N VAL A 107 -18.98 10.71 3.83
CA VAL A 107 -19.30 12.11 4.05
C VAL A 107 -20.41 12.19 5.09
N SER A 108 -20.05 12.23 6.37
CA SER A 108 -20.92 12.86 7.38
C SER A 108 -20.34 14.24 7.70
N ARG A 109 -20.90 15.24 7.03
CA ARG A 109 -20.40 16.62 6.94
C ARG A 109 -20.67 17.48 8.19
N LEU A 110 -20.94 16.90 9.36
CA LEU A 110 -21.25 17.73 10.53
C LEU A 110 -20.51 17.44 11.84
N LEU A 111 -20.16 16.20 12.24
CA LEU A 111 -19.72 16.00 13.63
C LEU A 111 -18.70 14.89 13.93
N LEU A 112 -18.19 14.13 12.97
CA LEU A 112 -17.25 13.03 13.25
C LEU A 112 -15.98 13.11 12.41
N PRO A 113 -14.79 12.88 13.01
CA PRO A 113 -13.54 12.87 12.26
C PRO A 113 -13.57 11.72 11.27
N CYS A 114 -13.49 12.00 9.96
CA CYS A 114 -13.25 10.98 8.94
C CYS A 114 -11.96 10.22 9.31
N ILE A 115 -12.08 8.97 9.76
CA ILE A 115 -10.92 8.10 10.00
C ILE A 115 -10.67 7.37 8.69
N SER A 116 -9.68 7.83 7.94
CA SER A 116 -9.08 6.99 6.91
C SER A 116 -8.39 5.80 7.58
N GLU A 117 -8.51 4.60 7.00
CA GLU A 117 -7.79 3.42 7.46
C GLU A 117 -6.28 3.69 7.55
N MET A 118 -5.72 4.54 6.69
CA MET A 118 -4.32 4.97 6.77
C MET A 118 -3.96 5.71 8.08
N LEU A 119 -4.90 6.44 8.70
CA LEU A 119 -4.69 7.03 10.02
C LEU A 119 -4.60 5.95 11.11
N VAL A 120 -5.36 4.86 10.97
CA VAL A 120 -5.26 3.70 11.87
C VAL A 120 -3.92 2.99 11.68
N VAL A 121 -3.43 2.91 10.44
CA VAL A 121 -2.09 2.37 10.14
C VAL A 121 -0.99 3.23 10.77
N GLU A 122 -1.13 4.56 10.72
CA GLU A 122 -0.20 5.47 11.40
C GLU A 122 -0.24 5.28 12.93
N GLU A 123 -1.43 5.16 13.52
CA GLU A 123 -1.63 4.88 14.95
C GLU A 123 -0.96 3.56 15.36
N LEU A 124 -1.21 2.48 14.61
CA LEU A 124 -0.55 1.19 14.80
C LEU A 124 0.97 1.30 14.70
N TYR A 125 1.48 2.03 13.70
CA TYR A 125 2.91 2.22 13.55
C TYR A 125 3.50 2.92 14.78
N LYS A 126 2.90 4.02 15.24
CA LYS A 126 3.40 4.78 16.40
C LYS A 126 3.35 3.96 17.70
N GLU A 127 2.29 3.19 17.92
CA GLU A 127 2.08 2.49 19.19
C GLU A 127 2.77 1.12 19.25
N ALA A 128 2.87 0.39 18.13
CA ALA A 128 3.36 -0.99 18.13
C ALA A 128 4.74 -1.17 17.46
N VAL A 129 5.13 -0.31 16.54
CA VAL A 129 6.28 -0.53 15.63
C VAL A 129 7.41 0.46 15.88
N LEU A 130 7.06 1.74 16.07
CA LEU A 130 8.01 2.78 16.39
C LEU A 130 8.71 2.41 17.70
N ASN A 131 10.04 2.56 17.73
CA ASN A 131 10.89 2.18 18.86
C ASN A 131 10.93 0.68 19.23
N THR A 132 10.42 -0.22 18.39
CA THR A 132 10.56 -1.68 18.58
C THR A 132 11.30 -2.33 17.42
N GLU A 133 11.62 -3.62 17.50
CA GLU A 133 12.14 -4.40 16.36
C GLU A 133 11.03 -4.89 15.41
N ARG A 134 9.76 -4.63 15.77
CA ARG A 134 8.61 -5.07 14.97
C ARG A 134 8.58 -4.35 13.63
N LYS A 135 7.85 -4.93 12.69
CA LYS A 135 7.78 -4.45 11.31
C LYS A 135 6.34 -4.37 10.83
N LEU A 136 6.08 -3.43 9.91
CA LEU A 136 4.78 -3.20 9.32
C LEU A 136 4.90 -3.24 7.80
N ILE A 137 4.08 -4.07 7.17
CA ILE A 137 3.96 -4.17 5.72
C ILE A 137 2.53 -3.79 5.35
N ILE A 138 2.40 -2.88 4.39
CA ILE A 138 1.14 -2.45 3.82
C ILE A 138 1.04 -3.01 2.41
N PHE A 139 -0.07 -3.68 2.11
CA PHE A 139 -0.44 -4.10 0.77
C PHE A 139 -1.53 -3.18 0.25
N ASN A 140 -1.38 -2.66 -0.96
CA ASN A 140 -2.41 -1.92 -1.71
C ASN A 140 -3.06 -0.76 -0.93
N GLY A 141 -2.27 0.14 -0.35
CA GLY A 141 -2.80 1.27 0.43
C GLY A 141 -3.23 2.51 -0.36
N GLU A 142 -3.47 2.41 -1.66
CA GLU A 142 -3.81 3.55 -2.56
C GLU A 142 -3.02 4.85 -2.34
N LEU A 143 -1.74 4.73 -1.95
CA LEU A 143 -0.95 5.88 -1.49
C LEU A 143 -0.81 6.98 -2.54
N ASP A 144 -0.90 6.64 -3.83
CA ASP A 144 -0.81 7.59 -4.94
C ASP A 144 -1.94 8.63 -4.92
N ARG A 145 -3.14 8.26 -4.46
CA ARG A 145 -4.27 9.18 -4.34
C ARG A 145 -3.97 10.25 -3.28
N ILE A 146 -3.42 9.85 -2.14
CA ILE A 146 -3.03 10.80 -1.09
C ILE A 146 -1.83 11.64 -1.53
N ARG A 147 -0.80 11.00 -2.11
CA ARG A 147 0.46 11.63 -2.52
C ARG A 147 0.28 12.66 -3.63
N SER A 148 -0.66 12.41 -4.56
CA SER A 148 -0.98 13.33 -5.65
C SER A 148 -1.76 14.58 -5.19
N GLY A 149 -2.17 14.64 -3.92
CA GLY A 149 -2.99 15.74 -3.40
C GLY A 149 -4.44 15.66 -3.87
N TYR A 150 -4.94 14.47 -4.23
CA TYR A 150 -6.32 14.26 -4.66
C TYR A 150 -7.34 14.83 -3.65
N TYR A 151 -7.02 14.71 -2.35
CA TYR A 151 -7.82 15.29 -1.27
C TYR A 151 -7.33 16.71 -0.94
N PRO A 152 -8.16 17.75 -1.11
CA PRO A 152 -7.76 19.11 -0.79
C PRO A 152 -7.37 19.25 0.69
N SER A 153 -6.16 19.74 0.97
CA SER A 153 -5.60 19.81 2.32
C SER A 153 -6.45 20.60 3.31
N PHE A 154 -7.18 21.62 2.83
CA PHE A 154 -8.09 22.43 3.64
C PHE A 154 -9.23 21.59 4.25
N PHE A 155 -9.80 20.65 3.49
CA PHE A 155 -10.88 19.78 3.98
C PHE A 155 -10.36 18.54 4.71
N TYR A 156 -9.10 18.15 4.45
CA TYR A 156 -8.51 16.93 4.98
C TYR A 156 -7.12 17.17 5.61
N PRO A 157 -7.02 18.00 6.67
CA PRO A 157 -5.73 18.39 7.25
C PRO A 157 -4.96 17.18 7.81
N LYS A 158 -5.64 16.18 8.36
CA LYS A 158 -5.01 14.93 8.83
C LYS A 158 -4.38 14.13 7.68
N LEU A 159 -5.04 14.03 6.53
CA LEU A 159 -4.48 13.37 5.34
C LEU A 159 -3.28 14.15 4.80
N ALA A 160 -3.38 15.48 4.76
CA ALA A 160 -2.25 16.34 4.38
C ALA A 160 -1.07 16.25 5.35
N ALA A 161 -1.32 15.93 6.63
CA ALA A 161 -0.25 15.64 7.59
C ALA A 161 0.43 14.30 7.30
N LEU A 162 -0.33 13.27 6.92
CA LEU A 162 0.22 11.95 6.56
C LEU A 162 1.21 12.04 5.40
N THR A 163 0.90 12.81 4.35
CA THR A 163 1.80 12.97 3.18
C THR A 163 3.14 13.60 3.53
N LYS A 164 3.20 14.38 4.62
CA LYS A 164 4.40 15.05 5.10
C LYS A 164 5.17 14.26 6.17
N SER A 165 4.48 13.44 6.96
CA SER A 165 5.06 12.79 8.14
C SER A 165 5.16 11.27 8.03
N PHE A 166 4.08 10.59 7.64
CA PHE A 166 4.00 9.13 7.68
C PHE A 166 4.39 8.47 6.36
N LEU A 167 3.81 8.93 5.24
CA LEU A 167 4.03 8.32 3.92
C LEU A 167 5.48 8.42 3.41
N PRO A 168 6.26 9.48 3.71
CA PRO A 168 7.68 9.52 3.34
C PRO A 168 8.55 8.49 4.07
N MET A 169 8.11 7.98 5.21
CA MET A 169 8.84 6.92 5.94
C MET A 169 8.67 5.53 5.32
N MET A 170 7.76 5.37 4.35
CA MET A 170 7.45 4.09 3.71
C MET A 170 8.38 3.81 2.54
N GLU A 171 9.10 2.69 2.57
CA GLU A 171 9.83 2.21 1.40
C GLU A 171 8.90 1.41 0.49
N THR A 172 8.76 1.85 -0.77
CA THR A 172 7.92 1.13 -1.75
C THR A 172 8.74 0.04 -2.43
N VAL A 173 8.54 -1.20 -2.01
CA VAL A 173 9.42 -2.31 -2.40
C VAL A 173 8.96 -3.00 -3.67
N TYR A 174 7.65 -3.10 -3.86
CA TYR A 174 7.05 -3.64 -5.07
C TYR A 174 5.95 -2.71 -5.51
N TYR A 175 5.97 -2.34 -6.79
CA TYR A 175 4.98 -1.42 -7.34
C TYR A 175 4.67 -1.79 -8.78
N ILE A 176 3.39 -1.83 -9.11
CA ILE A 176 2.89 -1.94 -10.48
C ILE A 176 1.74 -0.97 -10.66
N HIS A 177 1.87 -0.08 -11.65
CA HIS A 177 0.77 0.76 -12.12
C HIS A 177 0.69 0.70 -13.64
N ASN A 178 -0.46 0.30 -14.17
CA ASN A 178 -0.68 0.15 -15.60
C ASN A 178 -1.37 1.38 -16.18
N PHE A 179 -0.73 2.02 -17.14
CA PHE A 179 -1.27 3.11 -17.93
C PHE A 179 -1.99 2.51 -19.14
N LYS A 180 -3.29 2.80 -19.26
CA LYS A 180 -4.11 2.41 -20.43
C LYS A 180 -4.01 3.49 -21.52
N GLY A 181 -4.37 3.12 -22.75
CA GLY A 181 -4.44 4.05 -23.90
C GLY A 181 -3.40 3.74 -24.99
N ARG A 182 -3.37 4.61 -26.01
CA ARG A 182 -2.51 4.44 -27.22
C ARG A 182 -1.03 4.29 -26.87
N ASN A 183 -0.55 5.11 -25.92
CA ASN A 183 0.82 5.07 -25.42
C ASN A 183 0.91 4.34 -24.07
N GLY A 184 0.11 3.29 -23.89
CA GLY A 184 0.07 2.55 -22.63
C GLY A 184 1.42 1.95 -22.22
N GLY A 185 1.55 1.68 -20.93
CA GLY A 185 2.76 1.15 -20.33
C GLY A 185 2.57 0.80 -18.86
N THR A 186 3.65 0.47 -18.18
CA THR A 186 3.63 0.04 -16.78
C THR A 186 4.74 0.74 -16.01
N LEU A 187 4.39 1.51 -14.99
CA LEU A 187 5.34 1.93 -13.96
C LEU A 187 5.56 0.75 -13.02
N PHE A 188 6.82 0.34 -12.89
CA PHE A 188 7.24 -0.85 -12.20
C PHE A 188 8.38 -0.55 -11.21
N ARG A 189 8.32 -1.15 -10.03
CA ARG A 189 9.46 -1.25 -9.11
C ARG A 189 9.51 -2.63 -8.48
N CYS A 190 10.72 -3.16 -8.37
CA CYS A 190 11.07 -4.27 -7.51
C CYS A 190 12.42 -3.94 -6.87
N TYR A 191 12.40 -3.56 -5.59
CA TYR A 191 13.60 -3.18 -4.83
C TYR A 191 14.58 -4.37 -4.75
N PRO A 192 15.92 -4.15 -4.76
CA PRO A 192 16.64 -2.88 -4.79
C PRO A 192 16.72 -2.21 -6.16
N GLY A 193 15.99 -2.71 -7.16
CA GLY A 193 15.95 -2.12 -8.50
C GLY A 193 15.34 -0.71 -8.54
N LEU A 194 15.74 0.02 -9.58
CA LEU A 194 15.21 1.33 -9.93
C LEU A 194 13.72 1.28 -10.26
N TRP A 195 13.07 2.45 -10.17
CA TRP A 195 11.78 2.66 -10.83
C TRP A 195 11.97 2.56 -12.33
N LYS A 196 11.09 1.83 -13.01
CA LYS A 196 11.14 1.61 -14.46
C LYS A 196 9.79 1.89 -15.08
N VAL A 197 9.79 2.54 -16.24
CA VAL A 197 8.62 2.59 -17.11
C VAL A 197 8.82 1.59 -18.22
N LEU A 198 7.94 0.60 -18.28
CA LEU A 198 8.00 -0.50 -19.22
C LEU A 198 6.89 -0.36 -20.26
N ARG A 199 7.17 -0.68 -21.53
CA ARG A 199 6.14 -0.83 -22.56
C ARG A 199 6.16 -2.25 -23.11
N ARG A 200 4.98 -2.82 -23.30
CA ARG A 200 4.82 -4.13 -23.93
C ARG A 200 5.05 -4.02 -25.43
N VAL A 201 5.93 -4.83 -25.98
CA VAL A 201 6.19 -4.96 -27.42
C VAL A 201 5.85 -6.40 -27.82
N GLY A 202 4.73 -6.57 -28.52
CA GLY A 202 4.20 -7.89 -28.89
C GLY A 202 3.67 -8.70 -27.70
N ASN A 203 3.67 -10.03 -27.83
CA ASN A 203 2.91 -10.89 -26.92
C ASN A 203 3.58 -11.11 -25.55
N ARG A 204 4.91 -11.06 -25.45
CA ARG A 204 5.64 -11.44 -24.21
C ARG A 204 6.91 -10.61 -23.92
N LYS A 205 7.22 -9.58 -24.71
CA LYS A 205 8.41 -8.76 -24.49
C LYS A 205 8.02 -7.42 -23.88
N TYR A 206 8.86 -6.94 -22.95
CA TYR A 206 8.78 -5.60 -22.39
C TYR A 206 10.08 -4.89 -22.68
N VAL A 207 10.00 -3.63 -23.08
CA VAL A 207 11.14 -2.73 -23.24
C VAL A 207 11.11 -1.70 -22.13
N CYS A 208 12.28 -1.38 -21.56
CA CYS A 208 12.42 -0.33 -20.57
C CYS A 208 12.56 1.00 -21.29
N LEU A 209 11.58 1.88 -21.12
CA LEU A 209 11.55 3.21 -21.75
C LEU A 209 12.28 4.25 -20.90
N HIS A 210 12.19 4.12 -19.58
CA HIS A 210 12.76 5.07 -18.63
C HIS A 210 13.11 4.37 -17.32
N GLN A 211 14.12 4.87 -16.62
CA GLN A 211 14.46 4.40 -15.28
C GLN A 211 15.01 5.53 -14.40
N GLN A 212 14.68 5.51 -13.11
CA GLN A 212 15.15 6.50 -12.14
C GLN A 212 15.16 5.99 -10.69
N ASN A 213 15.89 6.69 -9.82
CA ASN A 213 16.05 6.33 -8.41
C ASN A 213 14.79 6.61 -7.56
N SER A 214 14.15 7.76 -7.78
CA SER A 214 12.94 8.20 -7.07
C SER A 214 11.67 7.84 -7.85
N MET A 215 10.54 7.71 -7.16
CA MET A 215 9.26 7.44 -7.81
C MET A 215 8.88 8.61 -8.73
N PRO A 216 8.67 8.40 -10.05
CA PRO A 216 8.10 9.45 -10.91
C PRO A 216 6.63 9.67 -10.54
N SER A 217 6.13 10.88 -10.77
CA SER A 217 4.70 11.12 -10.58
C SER A 217 3.89 10.39 -11.66
N LEU A 218 2.66 9.96 -11.35
CA LEU A 218 1.80 9.35 -12.37
C LEU A 218 1.55 10.29 -13.56
N LYS A 219 1.52 11.61 -13.29
CA LYS A 219 1.39 12.66 -14.31
C LYS A 219 2.60 12.71 -15.24
N GLU A 220 3.81 12.71 -14.69
CA GLU A 220 5.08 12.66 -15.44
C GLU A 220 5.15 11.42 -16.33
N VAL A 221 4.79 10.25 -15.79
CA VAL A 221 4.77 9.01 -16.59
C VAL A 221 3.77 9.11 -17.74
N ALA A 222 2.56 9.58 -17.48
CA ALA A 222 1.48 9.64 -18.46
C ALA A 222 1.68 10.70 -19.54
N LEU A 223 2.23 11.87 -19.19
CA LEU A 223 2.30 13.03 -20.08
C LEU A 223 3.67 13.25 -20.73
N GLU A 224 4.75 12.80 -20.09
CA GLU A 224 6.11 13.08 -20.53
C GLU A 224 6.81 11.80 -21.00
N ILE A 225 6.86 10.77 -20.14
CA ILE A 225 7.66 9.57 -20.42
C ILE A 225 7.00 8.69 -21.49
N LEU A 226 5.74 8.32 -21.29
CA LEU A 226 5.05 7.43 -22.21
C LEU A 226 4.81 8.05 -23.60
N PRO A 227 4.45 9.33 -23.74
CA PRO A 227 4.27 9.90 -25.08
C PRO A 227 5.57 10.15 -25.85
N SER A 228 6.71 10.32 -25.16
CA SER A 228 8.01 10.64 -25.79
C SER A 228 8.78 9.44 -26.32
N ALA A 229 8.31 8.23 -26.02
CA ALA A 229 8.91 6.96 -26.42
C ALA A 229 8.09 6.24 -27.48
#